data_AF-A0A1Z8JS53-F1
#
_entry.id   AF-A0A1Z8JS53-F1
#
_cell.length_a   1.000
_cell.length_b   1.000
_cell.length_c   1.000
_cell.angle_alpha   90.00
_cell.angle_beta   90.00
_cell.angle_gamma   90.00
#
_symmetry.space_group_name_H-M   'P 1'
#
loop_
_entity.id
_entity.type
_entity.pdbx_description
1 polymer ?
#
loop_
_entity_poly.entity_id
_entity_poly.type
_entity_poly.pdbx_seq_one_letter_code
_entity_poly.pdbx_strand_id
1 'polypeptide(L)'
;MQLVNVCEREQIYDILPSFQLHDHLYHRRVVEKNETTNPPTYEENFLLASPNQRANLRSSSPIEAPKLLDCIDTLQQVNKSIESVIKLKYPTKVYSPGEIISGYVHLENNGNTIIPIEQIVVSLECDVGIFSHKYNKAITKTIINMIDLEASIVPPYQHLSETLLYPKAFMKQFFQFRIPKYLLDNCCERQLTEHMKVPPSFGCKHINISGKKIDEVKDYAKLGDYVSYTIKAKFIAHKSDFVILAGVFHDFKVGTHLTFSDHIPYGTTNDQLFNLEKYVRESIEELKEKKMLFDVGIKEEHDQIDIIYSSVGKHKCQTNCDLQVPKKSQEVTTRVRKPLFGTVLGNIKATADISEYVTIQSFFAYSHTSCPLTYPSVTLSLEFQLINQKDVKGIPSIITIEPEITAVDIHANYKLPVEFDSSFISLGKEKIVSQFDKFKRLQAEVIKLSQEGLDIHPRLFKLLDSLTQFEYSETKLPNLFKRKTLNLVWNYDSSKKSLQCNVRMPLEFNFKEIFNKKITLVPGFQHCLFGRMYKLELHFTTKHGRLKPMALPITVI
;
A
#
# COMPACT_ATOMS: atom_id res chain seq x y z
N MET A 1 10.92 -27.21 42.55
CA MET A 1 10.68 -27.98 41.31
C MET A 1 9.21 -27.76 40.94
N GLN A 2 8.95 -26.75 40.10
CA GLN A 2 7.61 -26.38 39.64
C GLN A 2 7.68 -26.08 38.15
N LEU A 3 6.69 -26.61 37.44
CA LEU A 3 6.62 -26.79 36.00
C LEU A 3 6.46 -25.47 35.24
N VAL A 4 7.12 -25.43 34.09
CA VAL A 4 7.12 -24.38 33.07
C VAL A 4 5.76 -24.38 32.36
N ASN A 5 5.09 -23.23 32.34
CA ASN A 5 3.95 -22.97 31.47
C ASN A 5 4.46 -22.29 30.19
N VAL A 6 4.44 -23.01 29.07
CA VAL A 6 4.60 -22.48 27.72
C VAL A 6 3.22 -21.99 27.27
N CYS A 7 3.08 -20.68 27.05
CA CYS A 7 1.90 -20.11 26.41
C CYS A 7 2.13 -20.16 24.89
N GLU A 8 1.56 -21.15 24.22
CA GLU A 8 1.45 -21.17 22.75
C GLU A 8 0.55 -20.02 22.30
N ARG A 9 1.02 -19.21 21.34
CA ARG A 9 0.20 -18.23 20.63
C ARG A 9 -0.34 -18.91 19.38
N GLU A 10 -1.64 -19.12 19.30
CA GLU A 10 -2.31 -19.47 18.05
C GLU A 10 -2.16 -18.30 17.06
N GLN A 11 -1.33 -18.48 16.03
CA GLN A 11 -1.37 -17.65 14.84
C GLN A 11 -2.50 -18.18 13.95
N ILE A 12 -3.68 -17.57 14.08
CA ILE A 12 -4.79 -17.81 13.15
C ILE A 12 -4.45 -17.04 11.87
N TYR A 13 -4.03 -17.77 10.84
CA TYR A 13 -3.96 -17.24 9.48
C TYR A 13 -5.39 -17.19 8.93
N ASP A 14 -5.91 -15.99 8.65
CA ASP A 14 -7.12 -15.81 7.83
C ASP A 14 -6.77 -16.20 6.38
N ILE A 15 -6.68 -17.50 6.11
CA ILE A 15 -6.59 -18.05 4.76
C ILE A 15 -8.01 -18.12 4.23
N LEU A 16 -8.41 -17.14 3.42
CA LEU A 16 -9.61 -17.30 2.61
C LEU A 16 -9.39 -18.48 1.64
N PRO A 17 -10.41 -19.33 1.42
CA PRO A 17 -10.36 -20.38 0.40
C PRO A 17 -9.86 -19.81 -0.93
N SER A 18 -8.93 -20.51 -1.58
CA SER A 18 -8.66 -20.22 -3.00
C SER A 18 -9.97 -20.35 -3.78
N PHE A 19 -10.11 -19.60 -4.86
CA PHE A 19 -11.27 -19.69 -5.77
C PHE A 19 -11.57 -21.15 -6.17
N GLN A 20 -10.54 -21.98 -6.32
CA GLN A 20 -10.65 -23.40 -6.61
C GLN A 20 -11.25 -24.22 -5.45
N LEU A 21 -10.95 -23.87 -4.19
CA LEU A 21 -11.56 -24.50 -3.01
C LEU A 21 -13.02 -24.06 -2.84
N HIS A 22 -13.33 -22.80 -3.15
CA HIS A 22 -14.70 -22.27 -3.17
C HIS A 22 -15.57 -23.03 -4.20
N ASP A 23 -15.06 -23.23 -5.41
CA ASP A 23 -15.77 -23.92 -6.47
C ASP A 23 -16.01 -25.40 -6.10
N HIS A 24 -15.02 -26.04 -5.47
CA HIS A 24 -15.13 -27.41 -4.98
C HIS A 24 -16.15 -27.57 -3.82
N LEU A 25 -16.27 -26.56 -2.94
CA LEU A 25 -17.24 -26.58 -1.83
C LEU A 25 -18.68 -26.44 -2.33
N TYR A 26 -18.93 -25.63 -3.37
CA TYR A 26 -20.27 -25.43 -3.94
C TYR A 26 -20.77 -26.63 -4.76
N HIS A 27 -19.85 -27.38 -5.39
CA HIS A 27 -20.20 -28.57 -6.16
C HIS A 27 -20.35 -29.84 -5.33
N ARG A 28 -20.04 -29.80 -4.03
CA ARG A 28 -20.15 -30.97 -3.16
C ARG A 28 -21.61 -31.18 -2.74
N ARG A 29 -22.29 -32.14 -3.38
CA ARG A 29 -23.51 -32.72 -2.79
C ARG A 29 -23.10 -33.42 -1.50
N VAL A 30 -23.63 -32.97 -0.36
CA VAL A 30 -23.60 -33.75 0.88
C VAL A 30 -24.52 -34.95 0.65
N VAL A 31 -23.93 -36.08 0.24
CA VAL A 31 -24.61 -37.37 0.31
C VAL A 31 -24.52 -37.79 1.77
N GLU A 32 -25.65 -37.79 2.47
CA GLU A 32 -25.73 -38.37 3.79
C GLU A 32 -25.45 -39.88 3.73
N LYS A 33 -24.59 -40.32 4.67
CA LYS A 33 -24.31 -41.70 5.10
C LYS A 33 -23.57 -42.60 4.10
N ASN A 34 -22.29 -42.84 4.40
CA ASN A 34 -21.89 -44.10 5.03
C ASN A 34 -20.53 -43.94 5.72
N GLU A 35 -20.42 -44.57 6.88
CA GLU A 35 -19.25 -44.60 7.74
C GLU A 35 -18.06 -45.28 7.03
N THR A 36 -17.03 -44.51 6.69
CA THR A 36 -15.65 -45.02 6.70
C THR A 36 -14.70 -43.87 7.07
N THR A 37 -14.08 -44.03 8.24
CA THR A 37 -12.99 -43.21 8.75
C THR A 37 -11.76 -43.38 7.86
N ASN A 38 -11.46 -42.39 7.02
CA ASN A 38 -10.12 -41.90 6.71
C ASN A 38 -10.21 -40.64 5.82
N PRO A 39 -9.39 -39.61 6.05
CA PRO A 39 -9.30 -38.47 5.15
C PRO A 39 -8.71 -38.90 3.79
N PRO A 40 -9.17 -38.32 2.66
CA PRO A 40 -8.71 -38.71 1.33
C PRO A 40 -7.24 -38.32 1.11
N THR A 41 -6.46 -39.25 0.55
CA THR A 41 -5.10 -39.04 0.06
C THR A 41 -5.10 -38.28 -1.27
N TYR A 42 -4.20 -37.32 -1.41
CA TYR A 42 -4.23 -36.26 -2.43
C TYR A 42 -3.79 -36.66 -3.85
N GLU A 43 -3.56 -37.96 -4.13
CA GLU A 43 -2.82 -38.36 -5.34
C GLU A 43 -3.59 -39.20 -6.37
N GLU A 44 -4.87 -39.53 -6.17
CA GLU A 44 -5.59 -40.36 -7.14
C GLU A 44 -6.89 -39.71 -7.60
N ASN A 45 -6.81 -38.92 -8.69
CA ASN A 45 -7.93 -38.71 -9.62
C ASN A 45 -7.43 -38.09 -10.95
N PHE A 46 -6.59 -38.86 -11.67
CA PHE A 46 -6.40 -38.70 -13.11
C PHE A 46 -6.86 -39.99 -13.81
N LEU A 47 -8.15 -40.30 -13.76
CA LEU A 47 -8.75 -41.28 -14.67
C LEU A 47 -10.14 -40.82 -15.12
N LEU A 48 -10.28 -40.66 -16.43
CA LEU A 48 -11.49 -40.33 -17.17
C LEU A 48 -12.59 -41.37 -16.89
N ALA A 49 -13.72 -40.94 -16.33
CA ALA A 49 -14.89 -41.79 -16.17
C ALA A 49 -15.72 -41.85 -17.46
N SER A 50 -16.00 -43.09 -17.90
CA SER A 50 -16.73 -43.48 -19.12
C SER A 50 -18.20 -42.98 -19.21
N PRO A 51 -18.80 -42.94 -20.42
CA PRO A 51 -20.06 -42.21 -20.68
C PRO A 51 -21.37 -42.87 -20.19
N ASN A 52 -21.34 -44.07 -19.59
CA ASN A 52 -22.54 -44.93 -19.51
C ASN A 52 -23.35 -44.89 -18.20
N GLN A 53 -23.30 -43.80 -17.42
CA GLN A 53 -24.12 -43.67 -16.20
C GLN A 53 -24.98 -42.38 -16.15
N ARG A 54 -25.36 -41.82 -17.30
CA ARG A 54 -26.23 -40.61 -17.39
C ARG A 54 -27.72 -40.87 -17.61
N ALA A 55 -28.18 -42.12 -17.62
CA ALA A 55 -29.60 -42.44 -17.79
C ALA A 55 -30.18 -42.98 -16.49
N ASN A 56 -30.61 -42.07 -15.60
CA ASN A 56 -31.65 -42.22 -14.57
C ASN A 56 -31.31 -41.31 -13.40
N LEU A 57 -31.80 -40.06 -13.46
CA LEU A 57 -32.11 -39.15 -12.35
C LEU A 57 -32.42 -37.76 -12.96
N ARG A 58 -33.63 -37.64 -13.53
CA ARG A 58 -34.23 -36.33 -13.83
C ARG A 58 -35.16 -35.97 -12.67
N SER A 59 -34.74 -35.04 -11.82
CA SER A 59 -35.60 -34.02 -11.19
C SER A 59 -34.74 -33.08 -10.33
N SER A 60 -34.96 -31.79 -10.50
CA SER A 60 -34.23 -30.62 -9.96
C SER A 60 -32.83 -30.36 -10.56
N SER A 61 -32.78 -29.37 -11.45
CA SER A 61 -31.57 -28.75 -11.98
C SER A 61 -30.81 -28.00 -10.87
N PRO A 62 -29.47 -28.13 -10.77
CA PRO A 62 -28.66 -27.26 -9.94
C PRO A 62 -28.75 -25.84 -10.47
N ILE A 63 -28.98 -24.90 -9.57
CA ILE A 63 -29.14 -23.46 -9.79
C ILE A 63 -27.95 -22.90 -10.61
N GLU A 64 -28.25 -22.09 -11.63
CA GLU A 64 -27.31 -21.37 -12.51
C GLU A 64 -26.51 -20.25 -11.82
N ALA A 65 -26.55 -20.16 -10.49
CA ALA A 65 -25.95 -19.10 -9.67
C ALA A 65 -24.44 -18.85 -9.91
N PRO A 66 -23.58 -19.86 -10.18
CA PRO A 66 -22.15 -19.61 -10.40
C PRO A 66 -21.89 -18.78 -11.65
N LYS A 67 -22.66 -19.01 -12.74
CA LYS A 67 -22.47 -18.30 -14.02
C LYS A 67 -22.86 -16.84 -13.96
N LEU A 68 -23.82 -16.50 -13.10
CA LEU A 68 -24.30 -15.13 -12.95
C LEU A 68 -23.27 -14.23 -12.26
N LEU A 69 -22.60 -14.74 -11.21
CA LEU A 69 -21.56 -14.02 -10.45
C LEU A 69 -20.40 -13.54 -11.34
N ASP A 70 -19.97 -14.38 -12.28
CA ASP A 70 -18.85 -14.07 -13.20
C ASP A 70 -19.20 -13.01 -14.25
N CYS A 71 -20.49 -12.75 -14.48
CA CYS A 71 -20.99 -11.88 -15.55
C CYS A 71 -21.80 -10.69 -15.02
N ILE A 72 -21.84 -10.43 -13.71
CA ILE A 72 -22.64 -9.35 -13.14
C ILE A 72 -22.30 -8.00 -13.79
N ASP A 73 -21.02 -7.74 -14.05
CA ASP A 73 -20.57 -6.47 -14.64
C ASP A 73 -20.96 -6.27 -16.11
N THR A 74 -21.43 -7.32 -16.80
CA THR A 74 -21.85 -7.25 -18.21
C THR A 74 -23.37 -7.12 -18.37
N LEU A 75 -24.14 -7.19 -17.28
CA LEU A 75 -25.60 -7.13 -17.31
C LEU A 75 -26.11 -5.73 -17.67
N GLN A 76 -27.19 -5.68 -18.44
CA GLN A 76 -27.84 -4.41 -18.80
C GLN A 76 -28.51 -3.76 -17.58
N GLN A 77 -28.32 -2.45 -17.43
CA GLN A 77 -28.97 -1.67 -16.38
C GLN A 77 -30.34 -1.17 -16.84
N VAL A 78 -31.37 -1.45 -16.04
CA VAL A 78 -32.75 -1.01 -16.30
C VAL A 78 -33.21 -0.12 -15.14
N ASN A 79 -33.33 1.18 -15.39
CA ASN A 79 -33.83 2.12 -14.37
C ASN A 79 -35.33 1.88 -14.13
N LYS A 80 -35.65 1.21 -13.01
CA LYS A 80 -37.00 1.20 -12.43
C LYS A 80 -37.10 2.28 -11.32
N SER A 81 -38.32 2.63 -10.91
CA SER A 81 -38.61 3.57 -9.81
C SER A 81 -38.24 2.99 -8.43
N ILE A 82 -36.98 2.61 -8.26
CA ILE A 82 -36.42 1.98 -7.08
C ILE A 82 -35.48 2.98 -6.41
N GLU A 83 -35.68 3.21 -5.12
CA GLU A 83 -34.73 3.94 -4.28
C GLU A 83 -33.86 2.94 -3.51
N SER A 84 -32.54 3.13 -3.53
CA SER A 84 -31.60 2.25 -2.84
C SER A 84 -30.51 3.04 -2.12
N VAL A 85 -30.21 2.65 -0.88
CA VAL A 85 -29.23 3.31 -0.01
C VAL A 85 -28.52 2.29 0.87
N ILE A 86 -27.20 2.37 0.97
CA ILE A 86 -26.41 1.63 1.96
C ILE A 86 -26.24 2.48 3.22
N LYS A 87 -26.49 1.88 4.40
CA LYS A 87 -26.31 2.53 5.70
C LYS A 87 -25.36 1.71 6.57
N LEU A 88 -24.25 2.32 6.95
CA LEU A 88 -23.27 1.74 7.88
C LEU A 88 -23.70 1.96 9.33
N LYS A 89 -23.33 1.02 10.21
CA LYS A 89 -23.51 1.16 11.66
C LYS A 89 -22.77 2.39 12.21
N TYR A 90 -21.56 2.64 11.71
CA TYR A 90 -20.74 3.80 12.06
C TYR A 90 -20.26 4.53 10.79
N PRO A 91 -21.04 5.49 10.25
CA PRO A 91 -20.76 6.13 8.96
C PRO A 91 -19.49 6.96 8.91
N THR A 92 -19.09 7.57 10.02
CA THR A 92 -17.93 8.47 10.09
C THR A 92 -16.68 7.81 10.67
N LYS A 93 -16.74 6.51 10.99
CA LYS A 93 -15.61 5.78 11.56
C LYS A 93 -14.56 5.53 10.46
N VAL A 94 -13.30 5.81 10.80
CA VAL A 94 -12.15 5.26 10.06
C VAL A 94 -11.88 3.87 10.61
N TYR A 95 -11.98 2.85 9.76
CA TYR A 95 -11.78 1.46 10.15
C TYR A 95 -10.30 1.08 10.07
N SER A 96 -9.84 0.20 10.93
CA SER A 96 -8.49 -0.39 10.83
C SER A 96 -8.53 -1.76 10.17
N PRO A 97 -7.47 -2.22 9.49
CA PRO A 97 -7.40 -3.59 8.99
C PRO A 97 -7.57 -4.60 10.12
N GLY A 98 -8.40 -5.63 9.89
CA GLY A 98 -8.87 -6.59 10.88
C GLY A 98 -10.19 -6.23 11.55
N GLU A 99 -10.65 -4.97 11.46
CA GLU A 99 -11.95 -4.57 12.00
C GLU A 99 -13.12 -5.08 11.14
N ILE A 100 -14.27 -5.20 11.79
CA ILE A 100 -15.54 -5.58 11.16
C ILE A 100 -16.33 -4.33 10.81
N ILE A 101 -16.71 -4.21 9.54
CA ILE A 101 -17.70 -3.26 9.04
C ILE A 101 -19.05 -3.97 8.91
N SER A 102 -20.11 -3.32 9.38
CA SER A 102 -21.47 -3.85 9.32
C SER A 102 -22.47 -2.75 9.02
N GLY A 103 -23.58 -3.14 8.39
CA GLY A 103 -24.61 -2.22 7.97
C GLY A 103 -25.77 -2.95 7.33
N TYR A 104 -26.58 -2.20 6.58
CA TYR A 104 -27.62 -2.79 5.77
C TYR A 104 -27.80 -2.02 4.46
N VAL A 105 -28.22 -2.76 3.44
CA VAL A 105 -28.73 -2.25 2.18
C VAL A 105 -30.23 -2.03 2.34
N HIS A 106 -30.69 -0.83 2.02
CA HIS A 106 -32.10 -0.48 1.98
C HIS A 106 -32.55 -0.35 0.53
N LEU A 107 -33.67 -0.99 0.20
CA LEU A 107 -34.27 -0.92 -1.12
C LEU A 107 -35.77 -0.65 -0.97
N GLU A 108 -36.28 0.36 -1.64
CA GLU A 108 -37.69 0.76 -1.61
C GLU A 108 -38.26 0.88 -3.03
N ASN A 109 -39.43 0.29 -3.25
CA ASN A 109 -40.15 0.42 -4.50
C ASN A 109 -41.06 1.66 -4.44
N ASN A 110 -40.58 2.77 -5.01
CA ASN A 110 -41.33 4.01 -5.10
C ASN A 110 -42.34 4.04 -6.26
N GLY A 111 -42.29 3.05 -7.14
CA GLY A 111 -43.20 2.89 -8.27
C GLY A 111 -44.55 2.29 -7.90
N ASN A 112 -45.34 2.01 -8.94
CA ASN A 112 -46.69 1.45 -8.83
C ASN A 112 -46.78 -0.01 -9.33
N THR A 113 -45.66 -0.62 -9.71
CA THR A 113 -45.60 -1.98 -10.24
C THR A 113 -44.82 -2.90 -9.30
N ILE A 114 -45.20 -4.17 -9.24
CA ILE A 114 -44.45 -5.19 -8.48
C ILE A 114 -43.13 -5.47 -9.20
N ILE A 115 -42.05 -5.59 -8.44
CA ILE A 115 -40.71 -5.82 -8.97
C ILE A 115 -40.22 -7.18 -8.47
N PRO A 116 -40.05 -8.18 -9.35
CA PRO A 116 -39.38 -9.42 -8.97
C PRO A 116 -37.89 -9.13 -8.77
N ILE A 117 -37.36 -9.57 -7.64
CA ILE A 117 -35.94 -9.54 -7.28
C ILE A 117 -35.50 -10.99 -7.16
N GLU A 118 -34.48 -11.34 -7.91
CA GLU A 118 -33.95 -12.69 -7.93
C GLU A 118 -32.73 -12.82 -7.03
N GLN A 119 -31.82 -11.84 -7.14
CA GLN A 119 -30.60 -11.82 -6.36
C GLN A 119 -30.23 -10.41 -5.95
N ILE A 120 -29.66 -10.29 -4.75
CA ILE A 120 -28.93 -9.09 -4.33
C ILE A 120 -27.48 -9.52 -4.22
N VAL A 121 -26.54 -8.72 -4.71
CA VAL A 121 -25.11 -9.00 -4.54
C VAL A 121 -24.50 -7.86 -3.77
N VAL A 122 -24.06 -8.15 -2.55
CA VAL A 122 -23.38 -7.20 -1.68
C VAL A 122 -21.90 -7.52 -1.65
N SER A 123 -21.07 -6.58 -2.12
CA SER A 123 -19.62 -6.72 -2.14
C SER A 123 -18.91 -5.60 -1.38
N LEU A 124 -17.75 -5.91 -0.82
CA LEU A 124 -16.75 -4.95 -0.37
C LEU A 124 -15.59 -4.98 -1.36
N GLU A 125 -15.32 -3.84 -1.97
CA GLU A 125 -14.25 -3.68 -2.94
C GLU A 125 -13.24 -2.63 -2.49
N CYS A 126 -11.97 -2.87 -2.80
CA CYS A 126 -10.91 -1.87 -2.69
C CYS A 126 -10.26 -1.67 -4.04
N ASP A 127 -10.34 -0.44 -4.56
CA ASP A 127 -9.76 -0.04 -5.82
C ASP A 127 -8.58 0.88 -5.60
N VAL A 128 -7.48 0.57 -6.27
CA VAL A 128 -6.30 1.42 -6.41
C VAL A 128 -6.34 2.07 -7.78
N GLY A 129 -6.29 3.40 -7.83
CA GLY A 129 -6.15 4.18 -9.06
C GLY A 129 -4.83 4.91 -9.10
N ILE A 130 -4.18 4.92 -10.25
CA ILE A 130 -2.97 5.72 -10.52
C ILE A 130 -3.11 6.39 -11.87
N PHE A 131 -2.77 7.68 -11.96
CA PHE A 131 -2.73 8.35 -13.24
C PHE A 131 -1.49 7.96 -14.05
N SER A 132 -1.68 7.30 -15.19
CA SER A 132 -0.58 6.97 -16.09
C SER A 132 -0.39 8.05 -17.14
N HIS A 133 0.71 8.80 -17.02
CA HIS A 133 1.10 9.80 -18.01
C HIS A 133 1.34 9.20 -19.40
N LYS A 134 1.84 7.95 -19.47
CA LYS A 134 2.08 7.22 -20.73
C LYS A 134 0.79 7.04 -21.55
N TYR A 135 -0.33 6.76 -20.88
CA TYR A 135 -1.61 6.50 -21.52
C TYR A 135 -2.60 7.66 -21.38
N ASN A 136 -2.21 8.73 -20.70
CA ASN A 136 -3.04 9.87 -20.34
C ASN A 136 -4.39 9.46 -19.73
N LYS A 137 -4.39 8.43 -18.86
CA LYS A 137 -5.59 7.88 -18.22
C LYS A 137 -5.27 7.29 -16.86
N ALA A 138 -6.26 7.28 -15.97
CA ALA A 138 -6.17 6.55 -14.71
C ALA A 138 -6.22 5.04 -14.97
N ILE A 139 -5.22 4.31 -14.48
CA ILE A 139 -5.21 2.85 -14.42
C ILE A 139 -5.80 2.47 -13.08
N THR A 140 -6.88 1.68 -13.09
CA THR A 140 -7.54 1.20 -11.88
C THR A 140 -7.33 -0.30 -11.73
N LYS A 141 -7.01 -0.74 -10.51
CA LYS A 141 -6.88 -2.15 -10.15
C LYS A 141 -7.66 -2.42 -8.87
N THR A 142 -8.57 -3.39 -8.91
CA THR A 142 -9.24 -3.92 -7.72
C THR A 142 -8.28 -4.86 -7.00
N ILE A 143 -7.98 -4.57 -5.74
CA ILE A 143 -7.05 -5.34 -4.90
C ILE A 143 -7.78 -6.14 -3.81
N ILE A 144 -9.02 -5.76 -3.49
CA ILE A 144 -9.92 -6.53 -2.62
C ILE A 144 -11.26 -6.61 -3.33
N ASN A 145 -11.82 -7.82 -3.41
CA ASN A 145 -13.19 -8.06 -3.81
C ASN A 145 -13.73 -9.18 -2.93
N MET A 146 -14.61 -8.84 -1.99
CA MET A 146 -15.25 -9.78 -1.08
C MET A 146 -16.75 -9.71 -1.29
N ILE A 147 -17.40 -10.87 -1.40
CA ILE A 147 -18.86 -10.96 -1.51
C ILE A 147 -19.40 -11.54 -0.21
N ASP A 148 -20.39 -10.88 0.38
CA ASP A 148 -21.11 -11.40 1.53
C ASP A 148 -22.23 -12.30 1.01
N LEU A 149 -22.00 -13.62 1.08
CA LEU A 149 -22.93 -14.61 0.55
C LEU A 149 -24.25 -14.62 1.34
N GLU A 150 -24.21 -14.43 2.66
CA GLU A 150 -25.43 -14.37 3.47
C GLU A 150 -26.25 -13.12 3.15
N ALA A 151 -25.58 -11.98 2.98
CA ALA A 151 -26.21 -10.76 2.54
C ALA A 151 -26.70 -10.83 1.08
N SER A 152 -26.16 -11.74 0.28
CA SER A 152 -26.53 -11.87 -1.13
C SER A 152 -27.68 -12.86 -1.38
N ILE A 153 -28.13 -13.55 -0.33
CA ILE A 153 -29.32 -14.39 -0.37
C ILE A 153 -30.55 -13.52 -0.08
N VAL A 154 -31.49 -13.52 -1.01
CA VAL A 154 -32.75 -12.80 -0.82
C VAL A 154 -33.68 -13.66 0.04
N PRO A 155 -34.12 -13.20 1.22
CA PRO A 155 -34.98 -14.00 2.08
C PRO A 155 -36.34 -14.22 1.39
N PRO A 156 -36.82 -15.48 1.32
CA PRO A 156 -38.09 -15.77 0.66
C PRO A 156 -39.25 -15.11 1.40
N TYR A 157 -40.12 -14.43 0.67
CA TYR A 157 -41.36 -13.89 1.21
C TYR A 157 -42.39 -15.01 1.30
N GLN A 158 -42.86 -15.33 2.51
CA GLN A 158 -44.08 -16.14 2.74
C GLN A 158 -44.22 -17.40 1.87
N HIS A 159 -43.16 -18.22 1.78
CA HIS A 159 -43.16 -19.50 1.05
C HIS A 159 -43.29 -19.41 -0.49
N LEU A 160 -43.09 -18.24 -1.10
CA LEU A 160 -42.99 -18.07 -2.55
C LEU A 160 -41.53 -18.26 -3.01
N SER A 161 -41.35 -18.87 -4.19
CA SER A 161 -40.04 -19.09 -4.83
C SER A 161 -39.40 -17.82 -5.40
N GLU A 162 -40.16 -16.73 -5.50
CA GLU A 162 -39.73 -15.45 -6.06
C GLU A 162 -39.85 -14.34 -5.01
N THR A 163 -38.81 -13.52 -4.86
CA THR A 163 -38.90 -12.36 -3.97
C THR A 163 -39.57 -11.21 -4.71
N LEU A 164 -40.81 -10.90 -4.35
CA LEU A 164 -41.58 -9.81 -4.95
C LEU A 164 -41.51 -8.56 -4.08
N LEU A 165 -41.01 -7.45 -4.63
CA LEU A 165 -41.03 -6.14 -3.99
C LEU A 165 -42.26 -5.35 -4.43
N TYR A 166 -43.25 -5.28 -3.54
CA TYR A 166 -44.52 -4.59 -3.77
C TYR A 166 -44.36 -3.05 -3.81
N PRO A 167 -45.27 -2.34 -4.49
CA PRO A 167 -45.33 -0.87 -4.45
C PRO A 167 -45.34 -0.33 -3.02
N LYS A 168 -44.51 0.68 -2.75
CA LYS A 168 -44.31 1.30 -1.42
C LYS A 168 -43.81 0.35 -0.33
N ALA A 169 -43.42 -0.87 -0.68
CA ALA A 169 -42.73 -1.78 0.23
C ALA A 169 -41.22 -1.53 0.18
N PHE A 170 -40.56 -1.86 1.28
CA PHE A 170 -39.12 -1.82 1.40
C PHE A 170 -38.57 -3.14 1.91
N MET A 171 -37.30 -3.38 1.61
CA MET A 171 -36.51 -4.46 2.18
C MET A 171 -35.22 -3.92 2.80
N LYS A 172 -34.70 -4.67 3.78
CA LYS A 172 -33.42 -4.40 4.41
C LYS A 172 -32.61 -5.69 4.41
N GLN A 173 -31.43 -5.61 3.82
CA GLN A 173 -30.49 -6.73 3.77
C GLN A 173 -29.25 -6.35 4.57
N PHE A 174 -29.01 -7.05 5.67
CA PHE A 174 -27.85 -6.79 6.52
C PHE A 174 -26.61 -7.43 5.93
N PHE A 175 -25.47 -6.80 6.12
CA PHE A 175 -24.17 -7.31 5.67
C PHE A 175 -23.10 -7.10 6.73
N GLN A 176 -22.05 -7.91 6.64
CA GLN A 176 -20.88 -7.80 7.49
C GLN A 176 -19.61 -8.23 6.74
N PHE A 177 -18.58 -7.40 6.79
CA PHE A 177 -17.26 -7.74 6.25
C PHE A 177 -16.17 -7.53 7.31
N ARG A 178 -15.13 -8.36 7.29
CA ARG A 178 -13.87 -8.10 8.00
C ARG A 178 -12.87 -7.53 7.00
N ILE A 179 -12.29 -6.38 7.29
CA ILE A 179 -11.23 -5.81 6.45
C ILE A 179 -9.99 -6.70 6.59
N PRO A 180 -9.43 -7.24 5.52
CA PRO A 180 -8.26 -8.10 5.61
C PRO A 180 -7.04 -7.29 6.11
N LYS A 181 -6.11 -7.95 6.80
CA LYS A 181 -4.83 -7.32 7.19
C LYS A 181 -3.83 -7.33 6.04
N TYR A 182 -3.87 -8.38 5.23
CA TYR A 182 -3.01 -8.61 4.09
C TYR A 182 -3.85 -8.97 2.86
N LEU A 183 -3.35 -8.61 1.69
CA LEU A 183 -3.86 -9.00 0.38
C LEU A 183 -3.49 -10.46 0.09
N LEU A 184 -4.08 -11.03 -0.97
CA LEU A 184 -3.75 -12.38 -1.44
C LEU A 184 -2.38 -12.42 -2.14
N ASP A 185 -1.66 -13.54 -2.05
CA ASP A 185 -0.25 -13.69 -2.51
C ASP A 185 -0.03 -13.35 -3.99
N ASN A 186 -1.07 -13.43 -4.81
CA ASN A 186 -1.02 -13.05 -6.23
C ASN A 186 -1.01 -11.52 -6.47
N CYS A 187 -1.27 -10.71 -5.43
CA CYS A 187 -1.26 -9.26 -5.53
C CYS A 187 0.16 -8.70 -5.73
N CYS A 188 1.17 -9.36 -5.15
CA CYS A 188 2.59 -9.02 -5.28
C CYS A 188 3.40 -10.18 -5.89
N GLU A 189 4.01 -9.99 -7.06
CA GLU A 189 4.82 -11.03 -7.73
C GLU A 189 6.05 -11.47 -6.92
N ARG A 190 6.55 -10.58 -6.07
CA ARG A 190 7.74 -10.81 -5.22
C ARG A 190 7.37 -11.14 -3.77
N GLN A 191 6.07 -11.17 -3.44
CA GLN A 191 5.55 -11.41 -2.08
C GLN A 191 6.18 -10.50 -1.00
N LEU A 192 6.52 -9.27 -1.40
CA LEU A 192 7.07 -8.27 -0.51
C LEU A 192 6.03 -7.94 0.59
N THR A 193 6.43 -8.07 1.85
CA THR A 193 5.53 -7.99 3.01
C THR A 193 4.81 -6.65 3.07
N GLU A 194 5.52 -5.53 2.79
CA GLU A 194 4.90 -4.20 2.78
C GLU A 194 3.89 -4.06 1.65
N HIS A 195 4.17 -4.62 0.46
CA HIS A 195 3.26 -4.57 -0.69
C HIS A 195 1.97 -5.39 -0.51
N MET A 196 2.04 -6.37 0.38
CA MET A 196 0.97 -7.27 0.74
C MET A 196 0.06 -6.68 1.82
N LYS A 197 0.46 -5.60 2.50
CA LYS A 197 -0.44 -4.93 3.45
C LYS A 197 -1.56 -4.22 2.72
N VAL A 198 -2.72 -4.20 3.37
CA VAL A 198 -3.87 -3.44 2.90
C VAL A 198 -3.59 -1.94 3.05
N PRO A 199 -3.61 -1.14 1.94
CA PRO A 199 -3.25 0.27 2.00
C PRO A 199 -4.36 1.11 2.67
N PRO A 200 -4.02 2.23 3.34
CA PRO A 200 -5.03 3.15 3.85
C PRO A 200 -5.82 3.77 2.69
N SER A 201 -7.02 4.25 3.00
CA SER A 201 -7.75 5.13 2.09
C SER A 201 -6.90 6.35 1.75
N PHE A 202 -6.93 6.74 0.48
CA PHE A 202 -6.09 7.82 -0.05
C PHE A 202 -6.76 8.36 -1.31
N GLY A 203 -6.71 9.66 -1.55
CA GLY A 203 -7.41 10.28 -2.67
C GLY A 203 -8.92 9.99 -2.68
N CYS A 204 -9.54 10.17 -3.85
CA CYS A 204 -10.96 9.90 -4.06
C CYS A 204 -11.19 9.38 -5.50
N LYS A 205 -11.77 8.17 -5.62
CA LYS A 205 -12.23 7.60 -6.90
C LYS A 205 -13.49 8.30 -7.41
N HIS A 206 -14.49 8.39 -6.53
CA HIS A 206 -15.81 8.87 -6.84
C HIS A 206 -15.93 10.35 -6.44
N ILE A 207 -15.69 11.26 -7.39
CA ILE A 207 -16.01 12.68 -7.19
C ILE A 207 -17.52 12.82 -7.44
N ASN A 208 -18.32 13.06 -6.39
CA ASN A 208 -19.72 13.42 -6.59
C ASN A 208 -19.79 14.80 -7.28
N ILE A 209 -20.03 14.80 -8.59
CA ILE A 209 -20.24 16.01 -9.41
C ILE A 209 -21.60 16.66 -9.07
N SER A 210 -22.48 15.97 -8.35
CA SER A 210 -23.81 16.42 -7.93
C SER A 210 -23.79 17.38 -6.72
N GLY A 211 -23.03 18.48 -6.81
CA GLY A 211 -23.30 19.77 -6.15
C GLY A 211 -23.25 19.88 -4.62
N LYS A 212 -23.31 18.79 -3.84
CA LYS A 212 -23.03 18.82 -2.40
C LYS A 212 -21.53 18.61 -2.23
N LYS A 213 -20.82 19.71 -1.93
CA LYS A 213 -19.42 19.72 -1.49
C LYS A 213 -19.22 18.55 -0.53
N ILE A 214 -18.64 17.46 -1.01
CA ILE A 214 -17.95 16.53 -0.12
C ILE A 214 -16.92 17.41 0.57
N ASP A 215 -16.80 17.30 1.89
CA ASP A 215 -15.71 17.95 2.60
C ASP A 215 -14.40 17.49 1.94
N GLU A 216 -13.85 18.32 1.06
CA GLU A 216 -12.61 18.06 0.34
C GLU A 216 -11.51 17.99 1.40
N VAL A 217 -11.29 16.77 1.87
CA VAL A 217 -10.18 16.43 2.72
C VAL A 217 -8.91 16.59 1.89
N LYS A 218 -7.98 17.44 2.34
CA LYS A 218 -6.70 17.66 1.66
C LYS A 218 -5.67 16.66 2.13
N ASP A 219 -5.73 15.47 1.55
CA ASP A 219 -4.71 14.43 1.72
C ASP A 219 -3.56 14.57 0.73
N TYR A 220 -3.56 15.58 -0.13
CA TYR A 220 -2.51 15.84 -1.12
C TYR A 220 -2.27 14.67 -2.08
N ALA A 221 -3.30 13.87 -2.38
CA ALA A 221 -3.26 12.95 -3.50
C ALA A 221 -3.16 13.71 -4.82
N LYS A 222 -2.38 13.21 -5.79
CA LYS A 222 -2.42 13.77 -7.15
C LYS A 222 -3.73 13.38 -7.82
N LEU A 223 -4.12 14.17 -8.82
CA LEU A 223 -5.34 13.89 -9.58
C LEU A 223 -5.26 12.51 -10.24
N GLY A 224 -6.24 11.65 -9.94
CA GLY A 224 -6.33 10.28 -10.46
C GLY A 224 -5.69 9.22 -9.57
N ASP A 225 -4.91 9.62 -8.56
CA ASP A 225 -4.33 8.70 -7.59
C ASP A 225 -5.28 8.48 -6.41
N TYR A 226 -5.60 7.23 -6.12
CA TYR A 226 -6.50 6.90 -5.02
C TYR A 226 -6.40 5.46 -4.54
N VAL A 227 -6.89 5.24 -3.32
CA VAL A 227 -7.27 3.97 -2.70
C VAL A 227 -8.66 4.17 -2.14
N SER A 228 -9.65 3.55 -2.77
CA SER A 228 -11.06 3.71 -2.42
C SER A 228 -11.62 2.40 -1.92
N TYR A 229 -12.21 2.43 -0.73
CA TYR A 229 -12.95 1.32 -0.16
C TYR A 229 -14.43 1.59 -0.31
N THR A 230 -15.13 0.65 -0.92
CA THR A 230 -16.52 0.83 -1.31
C THR A 230 -17.30 -0.44 -1.02
N ILE A 231 -18.45 -0.29 -0.35
CA ILE A 231 -19.46 -1.34 -0.32
C ILE A 231 -20.38 -1.11 -1.51
N LYS A 232 -20.61 -2.13 -2.33
CA LYS A 232 -21.52 -2.09 -3.48
C LYS A 232 -22.66 -3.06 -3.24
N ALA A 233 -23.86 -2.66 -3.63
CA ALA A 233 -25.01 -3.54 -3.68
C ALA A 233 -25.64 -3.44 -5.08
N LYS A 234 -25.79 -4.58 -5.74
CA LYS A 234 -26.45 -4.71 -7.05
C LYS A 234 -27.70 -5.55 -6.90
N PHE A 235 -28.81 -5.08 -7.46
CA PHE A 235 -30.09 -5.77 -7.41
C PHE A 235 -30.38 -6.35 -8.79
N ILE A 236 -30.47 -7.68 -8.86
CA ILE A 236 -30.61 -8.42 -10.11
C ILE A 236 -32.03 -8.99 -10.18
N ALA A 237 -32.61 -8.93 -11.37
CA ALA A 237 -33.89 -9.56 -11.66
C ALA A 237 -33.83 -10.36 -12.96
N HIS A 238 -34.56 -11.48 -12.94
CA HIS A 238 -34.89 -12.22 -14.15
C HIS A 238 -36.07 -11.57 -14.87
N LYS A 239 -35.92 -11.34 -16.18
CA LYS A 239 -37.06 -11.18 -17.09
C LYS A 239 -36.99 -12.26 -18.17
N SER A 240 -36.25 -11.98 -19.23
CA SER A 240 -35.88 -12.89 -20.31
C SER A 240 -34.40 -13.27 -20.24
N ASP A 241 -33.58 -12.30 -19.82
CA ASP A 241 -32.19 -12.45 -19.37
C ASP A 241 -32.05 -11.70 -18.03
N PHE A 242 -30.94 -11.93 -17.31
CA PHE A 242 -30.62 -11.22 -16.08
C PHE A 242 -30.34 -9.73 -16.35
N VAL A 243 -30.93 -8.85 -15.54
CA VAL A 243 -30.72 -7.39 -15.63
C VAL A 243 -30.45 -6.78 -14.26
N ILE A 244 -29.62 -5.73 -14.23
CA ILE A 244 -29.41 -4.91 -13.02
C ILE A 244 -30.55 -3.91 -12.92
N LEU A 245 -31.37 -4.04 -11.90
CA LEU A 245 -32.46 -3.12 -11.59
C LEU A 245 -31.96 -1.81 -10.98
N ALA A 246 -30.99 -1.91 -10.09
CA ALA A 246 -30.38 -0.79 -9.40
C ALA A 246 -28.97 -1.20 -8.92
N GLY A 247 -28.11 -0.20 -8.76
CA GLY A 247 -26.80 -0.35 -8.14
C GLY A 247 -26.58 0.82 -7.20
N VAL A 248 -26.16 0.55 -5.98
CA VAL A 248 -25.80 1.56 -4.99
C VAL A 248 -24.42 1.25 -4.44
N PHE A 249 -23.69 2.30 -4.09
CA PHE A 249 -22.39 2.16 -3.47
C PHE A 249 -22.24 3.13 -2.30
N HIS A 250 -21.35 2.80 -1.37
CA HIS A 250 -21.02 3.64 -0.22
C HIS A 250 -19.52 3.55 0.06
N ASP A 251 -18.86 4.70 -0.03
CA ASP A 251 -17.44 4.82 0.28
C ASP A 251 -17.22 4.96 1.79
N PHE A 252 -16.18 4.31 2.31
CA PHE A 252 -15.75 4.43 3.70
C PHE A 252 -14.24 4.57 3.81
N LYS A 253 -13.75 4.95 4.99
CA LYS A 253 -12.32 5.20 5.22
C LYS A 253 -11.68 4.07 6.01
N VAL A 254 -10.49 3.67 5.57
CA VAL A 254 -9.65 2.65 6.17
C VAL A 254 -8.28 3.29 6.49
N GLY A 255 -7.80 3.10 7.71
CA GLY A 255 -6.45 3.49 8.13
C GLY A 255 -5.43 2.40 7.83
N THR A 256 -4.31 2.40 8.53
CA THR A 256 -3.33 1.29 8.45
C THR A 256 -3.42 0.40 9.68
N HIS A 257 -2.80 -0.77 9.55
CA HIS A 257 -2.51 -1.64 10.67
C HIS A 257 -1.11 -1.33 11.20
N LEU A 258 -1.00 -1.06 12.50
CA LEU A 258 0.27 -0.92 13.19
C LEU A 258 1.02 -2.26 13.18
N THR A 259 2.04 -2.40 12.35
CA THR A 259 3.08 -3.42 12.55
C THR A 259 4.42 -2.73 12.73
N PHE A 260 4.90 -2.71 13.97
CA PHE A 260 6.31 -2.47 14.23
C PHE A 260 7.06 -3.75 13.86
N SER A 261 7.48 -3.87 12.60
CA SER A 261 8.37 -4.95 12.17
C SER A 261 9.64 -4.32 11.65
N ASP A 262 10.67 -4.28 12.50
CA ASP A 262 12.07 -4.02 12.12
C ASP A 262 12.66 -5.17 11.26
N HIS A 263 11.88 -6.20 10.93
CA HIS A 263 12.29 -7.24 10.00
C HIS A 263 11.85 -6.86 8.59
N ILE A 264 12.78 -6.30 7.81
CA ILE A 264 12.71 -6.34 6.36
C ILE A 264 13.37 -7.67 5.96
N PRO A 265 12.60 -8.72 5.64
CA PRO A 265 13.19 -10.02 5.29
C PRO A 265 14.09 -9.95 4.05
N TYR A 266 13.97 -8.90 3.24
CA TYR A 266 14.64 -8.71 1.96
C TYR A 266 15.87 -7.77 2.00
N GLY A 267 16.29 -7.29 3.18
CA GLY A 267 17.40 -6.34 3.33
C GLY A 267 17.03 -4.90 2.97
N THR A 268 17.99 -3.98 2.99
CA THR A 268 17.72 -2.54 2.73
C THR A 268 17.29 -2.31 1.28
N THR A 269 16.65 -1.18 1.00
CA THR A 269 16.30 -0.80 -0.39
C THR A 269 17.52 -0.79 -1.30
N ASN A 270 18.67 -0.34 -0.78
CA ASN A 270 19.92 -0.32 -1.54
C ASN A 270 20.42 -1.74 -1.85
N ASP A 271 20.32 -2.68 -0.90
CA ASP A 271 20.70 -4.08 -1.11
C ASP A 271 19.79 -4.74 -2.16
N GLN A 272 18.48 -4.49 -2.07
CA GLN A 272 17.51 -4.97 -3.05
C GLN A 272 17.82 -4.43 -4.45
N LEU A 273 18.06 -3.12 -4.59
CA LEU A 273 18.41 -2.50 -5.87
C LEU A 273 19.76 -3.01 -6.41
N PHE A 274 20.75 -3.23 -5.55
CA PHE A 274 22.04 -3.80 -5.94
C PHE A 274 21.89 -5.22 -6.48
N ASN A 275 21.12 -6.07 -5.80
CA ASN A 275 20.85 -7.44 -6.23
C ASN A 275 20.07 -7.47 -7.55
N LEU A 276 19.12 -6.56 -7.74
CA LEU A 276 18.41 -6.41 -9.02
C LEU A 276 19.34 -5.93 -10.14
N GLU A 277 20.21 -4.96 -9.88
CA GLU A 277 21.22 -4.51 -10.84
C GLU A 277 22.12 -5.68 -11.27
N LYS A 278 22.60 -6.47 -10.30
CA LYS A 278 23.41 -7.66 -10.55
C LYS A 278 22.67 -8.69 -11.40
N TYR A 279 21.44 -9.04 -11.04
CA TYR A 279 20.61 -10.00 -11.79
C TYR A 279 20.40 -9.56 -13.24
N VAL A 280 20.08 -8.28 -13.46
CA VAL A 280 19.88 -7.74 -14.82
C VAL A 280 21.18 -7.82 -15.63
N ARG A 281 22.33 -7.49 -15.03
CA ARG A 281 23.64 -7.58 -15.71
C ARG A 281 23.97 -9.02 -16.09
N GLU A 282 23.80 -9.97 -15.18
CA GLU A 282 24.01 -11.40 -15.45
C GLU A 282 23.10 -11.88 -16.58
N SER A 283 21.82 -11.45 -16.59
CA SER A 283 20.88 -11.76 -17.67
C SER A 283 21.30 -11.17 -19.02
N ILE A 284 21.86 -9.96 -19.03
CA ILE A 284 22.39 -9.32 -20.25
C ILE A 284 23.61 -10.08 -20.77
N GLU A 285 24.52 -10.49 -19.91
CA GLU A 285 25.69 -11.27 -20.31
C GLU A 285 25.30 -12.65 -20.84
N GLU A 286 24.31 -13.32 -20.23
CA GLU A 286 23.74 -14.56 -20.78
C GLU A 286 23.14 -14.35 -22.18
N LEU A 287 22.41 -13.25 -22.40
CA LEU A 287 21.88 -12.92 -23.73
C LEU A 287 23.00 -12.64 -24.75
N LYS A 288 24.09 -11.99 -24.35
CA LYS A 288 25.27 -11.76 -25.20
C LYS A 288 25.95 -13.09 -25.55
N GLU A 289 26.10 -14.01 -24.60
CA GLU A 289 26.63 -15.36 -24.84
C GLU A 289 25.75 -16.15 -25.80
N LYS A 290 24.41 -16.15 -25.59
CA LYS A 290 23.45 -16.77 -26.52
C LYS A 290 23.60 -16.23 -27.93
N LYS A 291 23.80 -14.92 -28.07
CA LYS A 291 24.08 -14.28 -29.36
C LYS A 291 25.35 -14.83 -30.01
N MET A 292 26.44 -14.91 -29.27
CA MET A 292 27.71 -15.42 -29.81
C MET A 292 27.56 -16.87 -30.28
N LEU A 293 26.84 -17.71 -29.53
CA LEU A 293 26.58 -19.10 -29.92
C LEU A 293 25.70 -19.17 -31.18
N PHE A 294 24.68 -18.32 -31.27
CA PHE A 294 23.85 -18.19 -32.46
C PHE A 294 24.67 -17.78 -33.69
N ASP A 295 25.58 -16.81 -33.54
CA ASP A 295 26.47 -16.32 -34.60
C ASP A 295 27.45 -17.41 -35.08
N VAL A 296 27.86 -18.34 -34.19
CA VAL A 296 28.72 -19.49 -34.50
C VAL A 296 27.94 -20.69 -35.03
N GLY A 297 26.60 -20.58 -35.13
CA GLY A 297 25.74 -21.58 -35.78
C GLY A 297 25.01 -22.53 -34.82
N ILE A 298 25.12 -22.35 -33.51
CA ILE A 298 24.37 -23.10 -32.50
C ILE A 298 23.05 -22.38 -32.26
N LYS A 299 21.99 -22.82 -32.95
CA LYS A 299 20.71 -22.09 -33.01
C LYS A 299 19.66 -22.56 -32.01
N GLU A 300 19.74 -23.81 -31.56
CA GLU A 300 18.77 -24.37 -30.62
C GLU A 300 19.04 -23.83 -29.21
N GLU A 301 17.99 -23.32 -28.56
CA GLU A 301 18.11 -22.70 -27.24
C GLU A 301 18.60 -23.69 -26.17
N HIS A 302 18.18 -24.95 -26.26
CA HIS A 302 18.61 -26.00 -25.33
C HIS A 302 20.13 -26.22 -25.37
N ASP A 303 20.70 -26.31 -26.58
CA ASP A 303 22.15 -26.48 -26.76
C ASP A 303 22.92 -25.24 -26.28
N GLN A 304 22.38 -24.04 -26.52
CA GLN A 304 22.97 -22.80 -26.03
C GLN A 304 23.02 -22.78 -24.49
N ILE A 305 21.91 -23.14 -23.83
CA ILE A 305 21.81 -23.23 -22.37
C ILE A 305 22.82 -24.27 -21.86
N ASP A 306 22.85 -25.46 -22.43
CA ASP A 306 23.77 -26.51 -21.99
C ASP A 306 25.24 -26.09 -22.11
N ILE A 307 25.61 -25.33 -23.15
CA ILE A 307 26.97 -24.77 -23.30
C ILE A 307 27.25 -23.67 -22.27
N ILE A 308 26.31 -22.75 -22.07
CA ILE A 308 26.44 -21.63 -21.12
C ILE A 308 26.59 -22.14 -19.67
N TYR A 309 25.89 -23.21 -19.32
CA TYR A 309 25.88 -23.75 -17.96
C TYR A 309 26.80 -24.97 -17.74
N SER A 310 27.43 -25.53 -18.79
CA SER A 310 28.44 -26.61 -18.67
C SER A 310 29.85 -26.12 -18.35
N SER A 311 30.15 -24.84 -18.56
CA SER A 311 31.43 -24.23 -18.17
C SER A 311 31.37 -23.78 -16.69
N VAL A 312 32.09 -24.51 -15.84
CA VAL A 312 32.09 -24.41 -14.37
C VAL A 312 32.20 -22.96 -13.86
N GLY A 313 31.19 -22.48 -13.13
CA GLY A 313 31.27 -21.26 -12.32
C GLY A 313 29.96 -20.52 -12.01
N LYS A 314 28.87 -20.76 -12.75
CA LYS A 314 27.58 -20.07 -12.53
C LYS A 314 26.66 -20.88 -11.61
N HIS A 315 26.94 -20.87 -10.30
CA HIS A 315 25.92 -21.30 -9.32
C HIS A 315 24.72 -20.35 -9.38
N LYS A 316 23.49 -20.89 -9.38
CA LYS A 316 22.27 -20.12 -9.09
C LYS A 316 22.53 -19.27 -7.86
N CYS A 317 22.37 -17.95 -7.98
CA CYS A 317 22.54 -17.02 -6.88
C CYS A 317 21.54 -17.39 -5.76
N GLN A 318 22.00 -18.15 -4.77
CA GLN A 318 21.36 -18.22 -3.46
C GLN A 318 21.82 -16.97 -2.71
N THR A 319 20.89 -16.04 -2.56
CA THR A 319 21.03 -14.85 -1.74
C THR A 319 21.18 -15.25 -0.27
N ASN A 320 22.41 -15.29 0.23
CA ASN A 320 22.65 -15.07 1.65
C ASN A 320 22.78 -13.55 1.83
N CYS A 321 21.73 -12.92 2.37
CA CYS A 321 21.78 -11.54 2.82
C CYS A 321 22.34 -11.52 4.25
N ASP A 322 23.62 -11.17 4.40
CA ASP A 322 24.14 -10.78 5.70
C ASP A 322 23.52 -9.43 6.08
N LEU A 323 22.67 -9.46 7.11
CA LEU A 323 22.05 -8.29 7.70
C LEU A 323 23.10 -7.42 8.40
N GLN A 324 23.53 -6.34 7.75
CA GLN A 324 24.09 -5.21 8.47
C GLN A 324 22.96 -4.29 8.90
N VAL A 325 22.74 -4.20 10.21
CA VAL A 325 21.84 -3.21 10.81
C VAL A 325 22.47 -1.82 10.63
N PRO A 326 21.88 -0.90 9.83
CA PRO A 326 22.47 0.42 9.66
C PRO A 326 22.44 1.19 10.98
N LYS A 327 23.53 1.89 11.31
CA LYS A 327 23.60 2.82 12.44
C LYS A 327 22.53 3.92 12.26
N LYS A 328 21.52 3.94 13.15
CA LYS A 328 20.30 4.77 13.10
C LYS A 328 20.53 6.22 13.61
N SER A 329 21.39 7.00 12.95
CA SER A 329 21.55 8.44 13.29
C SER A 329 21.84 9.27 12.04
N GLN A 330 21.09 10.34 11.82
CA GLN A 330 21.33 11.25 10.69
C GLN A 330 21.99 12.52 11.17
N GLU A 331 23.17 12.80 10.61
CA GLU A 331 23.94 13.99 10.92
C GLU A 331 23.85 14.99 9.77
N VAL A 332 23.56 16.26 10.10
CA VAL A 332 23.69 17.36 9.15
C VAL A 332 24.74 18.32 9.67
N THR A 333 25.87 18.36 8.96
CA THR A 333 26.93 19.33 9.23
C THR A 333 26.81 20.46 8.23
N THR A 334 26.63 21.70 8.71
CA THR A 334 26.61 22.88 7.84
C THR A 334 27.74 23.82 8.23
N ARG A 335 28.52 24.25 7.23
CA ARG A 335 29.52 25.29 7.42
C ARG A 335 28.82 26.64 7.57
N VAL A 336 28.86 27.19 8.76
CA VAL A 336 28.32 28.50 9.06
C VAL A 336 29.36 29.55 8.68
N ARG A 337 29.05 30.43 7.71
CA ARG A 337 29.93 31.57 7.36
C ARG A 337 29.29 32.89 7.81
N LYS A 338 30.02 33.62 8.65
CA LYS A 338 30.02 35.09 8.92
C LYS A 338 28.71 35.83 8.57
N PRO A 339 27.80 36.14 9.52
CA PRO A 339 27.86 35.93 10.96
C PRO A 339 26.51 35.45 11.52
N LEU A 340 26.24 34.13 11.61
CA LEU A 340 24.93 33.61 12.07
C LEU A 340 24.60 33.94 13.55
N PHE A 341 25.58 34.42 14.35
CA PHE A 341 25.48 34.63 15.81
C PHE A 341 26.42 35.72 16.41
N GLY A 342 26.98 36.63 15.60
CA GLY A 342 27.89 37.69 16.09
C GLY A 342 29.34 37.58 15.60
N THR A 343 30.32 37.91 16.46
CA THR A 343 31.76 37.97 16.15
C THR A 343 32.46 36.61 16.08
N VAL A 344 31.83 35.55 16.58
CA VAL A 344 32.43 34.20 16.68
C VAL A 344 32.25 33.41 15.39
N LEU A 345 33.34 32.82 14.89
CA LEU A 345 33.35 31.91 13.76
C LEU A 345 33.37 30.47 14.25
N GLY A 346 32.46 29.63 13.74
CA GLY A 346 32.44 28.21 14.07
C GLY A 346 31.54 27.38 13.16
N ASN A 347 31.62 26.06 13.28
CA ASN A 347 30.74 25.12 12.59
C ASN A 347 29.69 24.61 13.57
N ILE A 348 28.40 24.70 13.21
CA ILE A 348 27.33 24.01 13.94
C ILE A 348 27.05 22.70 13.21
N LYS A 349 27.26 21.61 13.92
CA LYS A 349 26.80 20.28 13.55
C LYS A 349 25.54 20.00 14.35
N ALA A 350 24.45 19.70 13.66
CA ALA A 350 23.23 19.23 14.29
C ALA A 350 23.08 17.74 13.97
N THR A 351 22.87 16.94 15.00
CA THR A 351 22.53 15.53 14.86
C THR A 351 21.17 15.33 15.52
N ALA A 352 20.25 14.71 14.79
CA ALA A 352 19.01 14.25 15.39
C ALA A 352 19.15 12.76 15.65
N ASP A 353 18.82 12.35 16.87
CA ASP A 353 18.77 10.94 17.18
C ASP A 353 17.47 10.34 16.61
N ILE A 354 17.62 9.23 15.87
CA ILE A 354 16.52 8.47 15.22
C ILE A 354 16.39 7.10 15.90
N SER A 355 17.01 6.90 17.08
CA SER A 355 16.92 5.66 17.86
C SER A 355 15.48 5.24 18.14
N GLU A 356 14.57 6.22 18.23
CA GLU A 356 13.11 6.03 18.17
C GLU A 356 12.61 6.73 16.90
N TYR A 357 12.17 5.99 15.88
CA TYR A 357 11.53 6.58 14.71
C TYR A 357 10.44 7.56 15.17
N VAL A 358 10.55 8.83 14.76
CA VAL A 358 9.55 9.84 15.11
C VAL A 358 8.23 9.40 14.49
N THR A 359 7.38 8.83 15.34
CA THR A 359 6.12 8.23 14.94
C THR A 359 5.03 9.26 15.16
N ILE A 360 4.32 9.59 14.09
CA ILE A 360 3.32 10.65 14.05
C ILE A 360 1.97 10.02 13.75
N GLN A 361 0.96 10.34 14.53
CA GLN A 361 -0.38 9.82 14.32
C GLN A 361 -1.03 10.46 13.09
N SER A 362 -1.55 9.62 12.20
CA SER A 362 -2.36 9.98 11.05
C SER A 362 -3.75 10.49 11.46
N PHE A 363 -4.40 11.21 10.56
CA PHE A 363 -5.78 11.67 10.74
C PHE A 363 -6.42 12.02 9.39
N PHE A 364 -7.64 11.52 9.16
CA PHE A 364 -8.42 11.73 7.92
C PHE A 364 -9.36 12.95 7.96
N ALA A 365 -9.74 13.38 9.14
CA ALA A 365 -10.43 14.62 9.44
C ALA A 365 -10.22 14.82 10.93
N TYR A 366 -9.36 15.77 11.29
CA TYR A 366 -9.08 15.99 12.70
C TYR A 366 -10.37 16.45 13.39
N SER A 367 -10.84 15.72 14.42
CA SER A 367 -11.95 16.15 15.26
C SER A 367 -11.39 16.56 16.62
N HIS A 368 -11.95 17.62 17.24
CA HIS A 368 -11.47 18.17 18.51
C HIS A 368 -11.42 17.15 19.68
N THR A 369 -11.95 15.95 19.49
CA THR A 369 -12.06 14.88 20.49
C THR A 369 -10.85 13.96 20.56
N SER A 370 -9.86 14.07 19.66
CA SER A 370 -8.65 13.22 19.64
C SER A 370 -7.35 14.03 19.81
N CYS A 371 -7.24 14.78 20.91
CA CYS A 371 -5.96 15.34 21.32
C CYS A 371 -5.01 14.23 21.77
N PRO A 372 -3.83 14.05 21.15
CA PRO A 372 -2.84 13.12 21.68
C PRO A 372 -2.38 13.60 23.07
N LEU A 373 -2.36 12.70 24.04
CA LEU A 373 -1.87 12.96 25.41
C LEU A 373 -0.37 13.33 25.43
N THR A 374 0.38 12.97 24.38
CA THR A 374 1.82 13.22 24.23
C THR A 374 2.16 13.58 22.79
N TYR A 375 2.90 14.67 22.60
CA TYR A 375 3.42 15.03 21.27
C TYR A 375 4.69 14.23 20.94
N PRO A 376 4.89 13.83 19.67
CA PRO A 376 6.16 13.29 19.25
C PRO A 376 7.26 14.33 19.48
N SER A 377 8.49 13.89 19.77
CA SER A 377 9.60 14.79 20.06
C SER A 377 10.86 14.38 19.32
N VAL A 378 11.63 15.37 18.88
CA VAL A 378 12.96 15.15 18.29
C VAL A 378 14.02 15.55 19.30
N THR A 379 14.98 14.67 19.56
CA THR A 379 16.18 15.01 20.34
C THR A 379 17.25 15.51 19.40
N LEU A 380 17.67 16.75 19.60
CA LEU A 380 18.70 17.42 18.81
C LEU A 380 19.97 17.53 19.65
N SER A 381 21.07 16.98 19.15
CA SER A 381 22.40 17.23 19.68
C SER A 381 23.10 18.22 18.77
N LEU A 382 23.41 19.39 19.32
CA LEU A 382 24.10 20.47 18.63
C LEU A 382 25.55 20.49 19.11
N GLU A 383 26.49 20.49 18.17
CA GLU A 383 27.91 20.66 18.43
C GLU A 383 28.39 21.93 17.72
N PHE A 384 28.99 22.85 18.46
CA PHE A 384 29.60 24.07 17.93
C PHE A 384 31.12 24.03 18.09
N GLN A 385 31.82 23.97 16.96
CA GLN A 385 33.28 23.98 16.91
C GLN A 385 33.79 25.40 16.72
N LEU A 386 34.55 25.91 17.68
CA LEU A 386 35.15 27.26 17.65
C LEU A 386 36.34 27.29 16.68
N ILE A 387 36.38 28.28 15.79
CA ILE A 387 37.54 28.51 14.90
C ILE A 387 38.64 29.31 15.64
N ASN A 388 38.26 30.20 16.56
CA ASN A 388 39.19 30.97 17.42
C ASN A 388 38.80 30.83 18.90
N GLN A 389 39.76 30.45 19.76
CA GLN A 389 39.53 30.16 21.18
C GLN A 389 39.35 31.40 22.09
N LYS A 390 39.62 32.61 21.58
CA LYS A 390 39.59 33.86 22.37
C LYS A 390 38.21 34.53 22.42
N ASP A 391 37.25 34.11 21.59
CA ASP A 391 35.92 34.72 21.47
C ASP A 391 34.83 33.86 22.15
N VAL A 392 34.75 33.92 23.48
CA VAL A 392 33.66 33.26 24.25
C VAL A 392 32.39 34.13 24.29
N LYS A 393 32.51 35.44 24.01
CA LYS A 393 31.37 36.37 23.88
C LYS A 393 30.74 36.21 22.48
N GLY A 394 29.48 35.76 22.43
CA GLY A 394 28.73 35.60 21.17
C GLY A 394 28.33 34.16 20.82
N ILE A 395 28.37 33.23 21.79
CA ILE A 395 27.86 31.87 21.63
C ILE A 395 26.31 31.92 21.45
N PRO A 396 25.73 31.13 20.53
CA PRO A 396 24.28 31.11 20.29
C PRO A 396 23.48 30.78 21.55
N SER A 397 22.65 31.67 22.09
CA SER A 397 21.76 31.31 23.20
C SER A 397 20.38 30.83 22.74
N ILE A 398 19.99 31.14 21.49
CA ILE A 398 18.64 30.88 20.98
C ILE A 398 18.72 30.38 19.54
N ILE A 399 17.92 29.35 19.23
CA ILE A 399 17.69 28.87 17.86
C ILE A 399 16.19 28.74 17.61
N THR A 400 15.74 29.14 16.43
CA THR A 400 14.35 28.94 16.00
C THR A 400 14.31 27.81 14.98
N ILE A 401 13.39 26.88 15.16
CA ILE A 401 13.22 25.69 14.32
C ILE A 401 11.80 25.70 13.77
N GLU A 402 11.70 25.60 12.46
CA GLU A 402 10.44 25.45 11.73
C GLU A 402 10.37 24.03 11.17
N PRO A 403 9.62 23.13 11.83
CA PRO A 403 9.40 21.77 11.36
C PRO A 403 8.35 21.73 10.23
N GLU A 404 8.71 21.13 9.10
CA GLU A 404 7.85 20.91 7.93
C GLU A 404 7.81 19.42 7.57
N ILE A 405 6.63 18.85 7.33
CA ILE A 405 6.54 17.48 6.78
C ILE A 405 6.54 17.54 5.27
N THR A 406 7.25 16.60 4.65
CA THR A 406 7.16 16.34 3.21
C THR A 406 6.66 14.92 3.00
N ALA A 407 5.54 14.79 2.30
CA ALA A 407 5.07 13.52 1.75
C ALA A 407 5.93 13.16 0.54
N VAL A 408 6.42 11.93 0.54
CA VAL A 408 7.24 11.35 -0.52
C VAL A 408 6.40 10.28 -1.20
N ASP A 409 5.95 10.61 -2.41
CA ASP A 409 5.12 9.75 -3.24
C ASP A 409 5.98 9.01 -4.26
N ILE A 410 5.87 7.69 -4.26
CA ILE A 410 6.64 6.76 -5.11
C ILE A 410 5.67 6.01 -6.01
N HIS A 411 5.73 6.21 -7.33
CA HIS A 411 4.79 5.60 -8.27
C HIS A 411 5.50 4.83 -9.38
N ALA A 412 4.83 3.84 -9.95
CA ALA A 412 5.25 3.16 -11.18
C ALA A 412 4.04 2.62 -11.96
N ASN A 413 4.17 2.57 -13.29
CA ASN A 413 3.13 1.98 -14.15
C ASN A 413 3.11 0.44 -14.09
N TYR A 414 4.15 -0.19 -13.54
CA TYR A 414 4.31 -1.63 -13.38
C TYR A 414 4.70 -1.98 -11.95
N LYS A 415 4.54 -3.24 -11.56
CA LYS A 415 4.78 -3.70 -10.19
C LYS A 415 6.24 -3.50 -9.78
N LEU A 416 6.47 -2.61 -8.82
CA LEU A 416 7.75 -2.35 -8.19
C LEU A 416 8.28 -3.61 -7.47
N PRO A 417 9.52 -4.01 -7.74
CA PRO A 417 10.12 -5.21 -7.19
C PRO A 417 10.91 -4.95 -5.89
N VAL A 418 10.71 -3.81 -5.23
CA VAL A 418 11.48 -3.38 -4.06
C VAL A 418 10.59 -2.80 -2.97
N GLU A 419 10.99 -2.99 -1.72
CA GLU A 419 10.47 -2.26 -0.56
C GLU A 419 11.37 -1.06 -0.24
N PHE A 420 10.74 0.05 0.15
CA PHE A 420 11.40 1.30 0.48
C PHE A 420 11.53 1.46 1.99
N ASP A 421 12.76 1.58 2.47
CA ASP A 421 13.05 1.76 3.89
C ASP A 421 13.33 3.23 4.25
N SER A 422 13.52 3.51 5.54
CA SER A 422 13.85 4.85 6.03
C SER A 422 15.19 5.38 5.49
N SER A 423 16.13 4.50 5.17
CA SER A 423 17.44 4.88 4.64
C SER A 423 17.33 5.40 3.20
N PHE A 424 16.41 4.83 2.42
CA PHE A 424 16.10 5.25 1.06
C PHE A 424 15.62 6.70 1.02
N ILE A 425 14.61 7.06 1.82
CA ILE A 425 14.08 8.44 1.86
C ILE A 425 15.02 9.45 2.51
N SER A 426 16.05 8.96 3.22
CA SER A 426 17.12 9.80 3.76
C SER A 426 18.11 10.24 2.67
N LEU A 427 18.11 9.55 1.51
CA LEU A 427 18.87 9.98 0.34
C LEU A 427 18.22 11.22 -0.27
N GLY A 428 19.05 12.14 -0.77
CA GLY A 428 18.53 13.28 -1.53
C GLY A 428 17.89 12.81 -2.85
N LYS A 429 16.84 13.51 -3.30
CA LYS A 429 16.12 13.23 -4.55
C LYS A 429 17.04 12.93 -5.74
N GLU A 430 18.10 13.73 -5.94
CA GLU A 430 19.07 13.53 -7.02
C GLU A 430 19.76 12.16 -6.94
N LYS A 431 20.16 11.72 -5.73
CA LYS A 431 20.78 10.42 -5.53
C LYS A 431 19.80 9.29 -5.82
N ILE A 432 18.56 9.40 -5.32
CA ILE A 432 17.50 8.43 -5.59
C ILE A 432 17.28 8.29 -7.10
N VAL A 433 17.03 9.40 -7.80
CA VAL A 433 16.81 9.39 -9.25
C VAL A 433 18.01 8.78 -9.98
N SER A 434 19.25 9.11 -9.58
CA SER A 434 20.45 8.56 -10.19
C SER A 434 20.62 7.04 -10.02
N GLN A 435 20.10 6.46 -8.92
CA GLN A 435 20.11 5.02 -8.72
C GLN A 435 19.20 4.31 -9.73
N PHE A 436 18.03 4.87 -10.00
CA PHE A 436 17.08 4.33 -10.98
C PHE A 436 17.51 4.58 -12.43
N ASP A 437 18.22 5.69 -12.71
CA ASP A 437 18.72 6.00 -14.06
C ASP A 437 19.69 4.94 -14.61
N LYS A 438 20.37 4.18 -13.74
CA LYS A 438 21.20 3.06 -14.18
C LYS A 438 20.40 2.00 -14.94
N PHE A 439 19.17 1.72 -14.51
CA PHE A 439 18.31 0.73 -15.16
C PHE A 439 17.85 1.19 -16.53
N LYS A 440 17.79 2.50 -16.81
CA LYS A 440 17.52 3.01 -18.16
C LYS A 440 18.61 2.61 -19.15
N ARG A 441 19.87 2.63 -18.71
CA ARG A 441 21.01 2.19 -19.54
C ARG A 441 20.96 0.69 -19.81
N LEU A 442 20.66 -0.11 -18.79
CA LEU A 442 20.50 -1.56 -18.93
C LEU A 442 19.31 -1.91 -19.83
N GLN A 443 18.20 -1.18 -19.72
CA GLN A 443 17.04 -1.34 -20.61
C GLN A 443 17.40 -1.07 -22.07
N ALA A 444 18.23 -0.05 -22.35
CA ALA A 444 18.69 0.24 -23.71
C ALA A 444 19.54 -0.91 -24.29
N GLU A 445 20.41 -1.54 -23.50
CA GLU A 445 21.16 -2.74 -23.92
C GLU A 445 20.22 -3.90 -24.26
N VAL A 446 19.24 -4.18 -23.39
CA VAL A 446 18.25 -5.25 -23.62
C VAL A 446 17.43 -5.00 -24.88
N ILE A 447 16.99 -3.75 -25.11
CA ILE A 447 16.27 -3.37 -26.34
C ILE A 447 17.15 -3.59 -27.57
N LYS A 448 18.45 -3.23 -27.51
CA LYS A 448 19.38 -3.46 -28.62
C LYS A 448 19.52 -4.94 -28.95
N LEU A 449 19.70 -5.80 -27.93
CA LEU A 449 19.76 -7.25 -28.10
C LEU A 449 18.46 -7.81 -28.70
N SER A 450 17.30 -7.25 -28.31
CA SER A 450 16.01 -7.60 -28.90
C SER A 450 15.94 -7.30 -30.40
N GLN A 451 16.41 -6.11 -30.79
CA GLN A 451 16.44 -5.66 -32.19
C GLN A 451 17.37 -6.51 -33.06
N GLU A 452 18.38 -7.12 -32.45
CA GLU A 452 19.30 -8.04 -33.09
C GLU A 452 18.72 -9.46 -33.26
N GLY A 453 17.44 -9.68 -32.87
CA GLY A 453 16.69 -10.91 -33.13
C GLY A 453 16.71 -11.94 -31.99
N LEU A 454 17.24 -11.58 -30.81
CA LEU A 454 17.21 -12.46 -29.64
C LEU A 454 15.85 -12.41 -28.96
N ASP A 455 15.34 -13.59 -28.60
CA ASP A 455 14.17 -13.69 -27.75
C ASP A 455 14.55 -13.34 -26.30
N ILE A 456 13.76 -12.44 -25.70
CA ILE A 456 14.02 -11.94 -24.36
C ILE A 456 12.83 -12.27 -23.49
N HIS A 457 13.13 -12.93 -22.38
CA HIS A 457 12.12 -13.38 -21.45
C HIS A 457 11.24 -12.19 -20.95
N PRO A 458 9.90 -12.25 -21.08
CA PRO A 458 9.00 -11.13 -20.76
C PRO A 458 9.13 -10.59 -19.33
N ARG A 459 9.54 -11.43 -18.37
CA ARG A 459 9.80 -10.99 -16.98
C ARG A 459 10.92 -9.96 -16.90
N LEU A 460 11.99 -10.08 -17.69
CA LEU A 460 13.12 -9.14 -17.66
C LEU A 460 12.67 -7.76 -18.19
N PHE A 461 11.90 -7.74 -19.28
CA PHE A 461 11.31 -6.52 -19.81
C PHE A 461 10.37 -5.85 -18.81
N LYS A 462 9.43 -6.60 -18.21
CA LYS A 462 8.51 -6.06 -17.19
C LYS A 462 9.25 -5.53 -15.96
N LEU A 463 10.30 -6.22 -15.51
CA LEU A 463 11.15 -5.79 -14.41
C LEU A 463 11.82 -4.44 -14.74
N LEU A 464 12.45 -4.34 -15.91
CA LEU A 464 13.10 -3.10 -16.34
C LEU A 464 12.09 -1.96 -16.53
N ASP A 465 10.93 -2.22 -17.13
CA ASP A 465 9.86 -1.23 -17.28
C ASP A 465 9.39 -0.67 -15.92
N SER A 466 9.29 -1.53 -14.89
CA SER A 466 8.92 -1.08 -13.55
C SER A 466 9.96 -0.15 -12.91
N LEU A 467 11.25 -0.42 -13.14
CA LEU A 467 12.36 0.35 -12.58
C LEU A 467 12.65 1.63 -13.37
N THR A 468 12.46 1.63 -14.69
CA THR A 468 12.74 2.80 -15.54
C THR A 468 11.61 3.83 -15.53
N GLN A 469 10.38 3.39 -15.24
CA GLN A 469 9.19 4.24 -15.09
C GLN A 469 8.91 4.57 -13.62
N PHE A 470 9.91 4.41 -12.75
CA PHE A 470 9.88 4.85 -11.37
C PHE A 470 9.74 6.38 -11.30
N GLU A 471 8.71 6.86 -10.62
CA GLU A 471 8.46 8.27 -10.36
C GLU A 471 8.60 8.58 -8.87
N TYR A 472 9.34 9.66 -8.59
CA TYR A 472 9.55 10.18 -7.24
C TYR A 472 9.10 11.63 -7.16
N SER A 473 8.15 11.90 -6.27
CA SER A 473 7.65 13.25 -6.03
C SER A 473 7.60 13.60 -4.55
N GLU A 474 7.85 14.87 -4.27
CA GLU A 474 7.82 15.42 -2.92
C GLU A 474 6.75 16.49 -2.85
N THR A 475 5.85 16.36 -1.88
CA THR A 475 4.79 17.32 -1.61
C THR A 475 4.95 17.84 -0.19
N LYS A 476 5.21 19.13 -0.04
CA LYS A 476 5.32 19.78 1.26
C LYS A 476 3.95 19.94 1.91
N LEU A 477 3.84 19.61 3.19
CA LEU A 477 2.68 19.80 4.05
C LEU A 477 2.99 20.95 5.03
N PRO A 478 2.83 22.22 4.60
CA PRO A 478 3.29 23.35 5.38
C PRO A 478 2.38 23.62 6.58
N ASN A 479 2.98 24.09 7.68
CA ASN A 479 2.29 24.52 8.91
C ASN A 479 1.54 23.41 9.67
N LEU A 480 1.94 22.15 9.52
CA LEU A 480 1.39 21.07 10.35
C LEU A 480 1.78 21.24 11.83
N PHE A 481 3.00 21.71 12.07
CA PHE A 481 3.56 21.93 13.40
C PHE A 481 3.76 23.40 13.70
N LYS A 482 3.79 23.75 15.00
CA LYS A 482 4.16 25.08 15.44
C LYS A 482 5.67 25.28 15.34
N ARG A 483 6.07 26.49 14.93
CA ARG A 483 7.45 26.97 15.06
C ARG A 483 7.90 26.92 16.52
N LYS A 484 9.14 26.50 16.77
CA LYS A 484 9.73 26.39 18.11
C LYS A 484 10.96 27.28 18.24
N THR A 485 11.04 28.02 19.33
CA THR A 485 12.24 28.78 19.70
C THR A 485 12.81 28.14 20.95
N LEU A 486 14.05 27.65 20.85
CA LEU A 486 14.74 26.88 21.87
C LEU A 486 15.89 27.70 22.45
N ASN A 487 16.01 27.68 23.79
CA ASN A 487 17.16 28.22 24.49
C ASN A 487 18.25 27.13 24.57
N LEU A 488 19.49 27.50 24.26
CA LEU A 488 20.62 26.60 24.18
C LEU A 488 21.52 26.75 25.41
N VAL A 489 21.79 25.63 26.08
CA VAL A 489 22.72 25.56 27.21
C VAL A 489 23.92 24.74 26.77
N TRP A 490 25.05 25.42 26.59
CA TRP A 490 26.26 24.81 26.05
C TRP A 490 27.18 24.30 27.14
N ASN A 491 27.63 23.06 26.98
CA ASN A 491 28.66 22.45 27.80
C ASN A 491 29.93 22.30 26.96
N TYR A 492 31.07 22.71 27.49
CA TYR A 492 32.34 22.56 26.78
C TYR A 492 32.88 21.13 26.94
N ASP A 493 33.10 20.46 25.81
CA ASP A 493 33.75 19.15 25.75
C ASP A 493 35.24 19.35 25.47
N SER A 494 36.07 19.12 26.48
CA SER A 494 37.53 19.26 26.41
C SER A 494 38.18 18.25 25.47
N SER A 495 37.56 17.09 25.23
CA SER A 495 38.09 16.03 24.36
C SER A 495 37.94 16.39 22.88
N LYS A 496 36.76 16.92 22.51
CA LYS A 496 36.46 17.34 21.13
C LYS A 496 36.79 18.80 20.84
N LYS A 497 37.18 19.57 21.87
CA LYS A 497 37.40 21.02 21.82
C LYS A 497 36.18 21.76 21.23
N SER A 498 34.98 21.30 21.57
CA SER A 498 33.72 21.81 21.02
C SER A 498 32.68 22.06 22.12
N LEU A 499 31.74 22.95 21.86
CA LEU A 499 30.60 23.20 22.73
C LEU A 499 29.45 22.29 22.31
N GLN A 500 28.82 21.58 23.25
CA GLN A 500 27.72 20.66 22.99
C GLN A 500 26.45 21.09 23.73
N CYS A 501 25.31 20.94 23.08
CA CYS A 501 23.99 21.21 23.64
C CYS A 501 23.01 20.14 23.15
N ASN A 502 22.39 19.42 24.08
CA ASN A 502 21.32 18.48 23.77
C ASN A 502 19.99 19.10 24.15
N VAL A 503 19.05 19.15 23.22
CA VAL A 503 17.73 19.72 23.44
C VAL A 503 16.65 18.81 22.88
N ARG A 504 15.63 18.55 23.70
CA ARG A 504 14.43 17.83 23.28
C ARG A 504 13.40 18.84 22.78
N MET A 505 12.94 18.65 21.55
CA MET A 505 11.95 19.53 20.90
C MET A 505 10.64 18.78 20.66
N PRO A 506 9.53 19.13 21.35
CA PRO A 506 8.22 18.56 21.05
C PRO A 506 7.66 19.13 19.74
N LEU A 507 7.12 18.25 18.89
CA LEU A 507 6.42 18.55 17.65
C LEU A 507 4.94 18.80 17.94
N GLU A 508 4.65 20.00 18.46
CA GLU A 508 3.27 20.41 18.72
C GLU A 508 2.53 20.73 17.43
N PHE A 509 1.38 20.07 17.22
CA PHE A 509 0.51 20.34 16.09
C PHE A 509 -0.06 21.76 16.12
N ASN A 510 -0.17 22.37 14.93
CA ASN A 510 -0.86 23.62 14.73
C ASN A 510 -2.32 23.36 14.32
N PHE A 511 -3.14 22.97 15.29
CA PHE A 511 -4.54 22.58 15.05
C PHE A 511 -5.35 23.64 14.30
N LYS A 512 -5.15 24.93 14.61
CA LYS A 512 -5.83 26.03 13.92
C LYS A 512 -5.61 25.97 12.41
N GLU A 513 -4.37 25.77 11.97
CA GLU A 513 -4.05 25.63 10.55
C GLU A 513 -4.59 24.33 9.96
N ILE A 514 -4.47 23.21 10.69
CA ILE A 514 -4.98 21.90 10.26
C ILE A 514 -6.48 21.96 9.98
N PHE A 515 -7.27 22.54 10.90
CA PHE A 515 -8.71 22.71 10.75
C PHE A 515 -9.07 23.66 9.60
N ASN A 516 -8.45 24.85 9.56
CA ASN A 516 -8.75 25.86 8.55
C ASN A 516 -8.47 25.38 7.14
N LYS A 517 -7.38 24.62 6.94
CA LYS A 517 -6.97 24.10 5.64
C LYS A 517 -7.55 22.72 5.33
N LYS A 518 -8.26 22.10 6.28
CA LYS A 518 -8.75 20.71 6.19
C LYS A 518 -7.63 19.73 5.81
N ILE A 519 -6.46 19.91 6.42
CA ILE A 519 -5.30 19.06 6.18
C ILE A 519 -5.62 17.65 6.67
N THR A 520 -5.19 16.66 5.91
CA THR A 520 -5.20 15.26 6.30
C THR A 520 -3.82 14.66 6.16
N LEU A 521 -3.46 13.91 7.18
CA LEU A 521 -2.20 13.19 7.25
C LEU A 521 -2.52 11.71 7.14
N VAL A 522 -2.32 11.14 5.95
CA VAL A 522 -2.59 9.71 5.67
C VAL A 522 -1.44 8.88 6.24
N PRO A 523 -1.69 7.68 6.79
CA PRO A 523 -0.59 6.80 7.19
C PRO A 523 0.39 6.52 6.03
N GLY A 524 1.63 6.21 6.36
CA GLY A 524 2.58 5.70 5.38
C GLY A 524 2.19 4.30 4.91
N PHE A 525 2.37 4.01 3.63
CA PHE A 525 2.07 2.69 3.06
C PHE A 525 2.87 2.45 1.79
N GLN A 526 2.99 1.17 1.41
CA GLN A 526 3.63 0.76 0.16
C GLN A 526 2.75 -0.28 -0.53
N HIS A 527 2.58 -0.14 -1.83
CA HIS A 527 1.96 -1.14 -2.69
C HIS A 527 2.81 -1.28 -3.95
N CYS A 528 2.61 -2.37 -4.70
CA CYS A 528 3.39 -2.64 -5.90
C CYS A 528 3.37 -1.52 -6.95
N LEU A 529 2.37 -0.65 -6.97
CA LEU A 529 2.27 0.40 -8.00
C LEU A 529 2.50 1.81 -7.46
N PHE A 530 2.31 2.01 -6.16
CA PHE A 530 2.33 3.31 -5.54
C PHE A 530 2.57 3.18 -4.03
N GLY A 531 3.18 4.19 -3.43
CA GLY A 531 3.40 4.25 -2.00
C GLY A 531 3.60 5.68 -1.54
N ARG A 532 3.38 5.91 -0.25
CA ARG A 532 3.62 7.19 0.41
C ARG A 532 4.46 6.99 1.66
N MET A 533 5.55 7.73 1.74
CA MET A 533 6.44 7.82 2.90
C MET A 533 6.57 9.28 3.34
N TYR A 534 7.21 9.53 4.47
CA TYR A 534 7.30 10.87 5.03
C TYR A 534 8.70 11.19 5.54
N LYS A 535 9.11 12.44 5.34
CA LYS A 535 10.28 13.02 5.97
C LYS A 535 9.91 14.31 6.70
N LEU A 536 10.56 14.57 7.82
CA LEU A 536 10.47 15.79 8.59
C LEU A 536 11.68 16.68 8.26
N GLU A 537 11.43 17.83 7.64
CA GLU A 537 12.43 18.85 7.36
C GLU A 537 12.47 19.87 8.50
N LEU A 538 13.59 19.94 9.20
CA LEU A 538 13.84 20.91 10.26
C LEU A 538 14.58 22.10 9.67
N HIS A 539 13.90 23.24 9.57
CA HIS A 539 14.46 24.49 9.10
C HIS A 539 14.95 25.33 10.28
N PHE A 540 16.27 25.40 10.44
CA PHE A 540 16.88 26.17 11.52
C PHE A 540 17.12 27.62 11.09
N THR A 541 16.56 28.55 11.85
CA THR A 541 16.74 29.99 11.69
C THR A 541 17.35 30.56 12.96
N THR A 542 18.30 31.45 12.77
CA THR A 542 19.02 32.15 13.82
C THR A 542 18.84 33.65 13.62
N LYS A 543 19.29 34.48 14.56
CA LYS A 543 19.20 35.94 14.45
C LYS A 543 19.82 36.50 13.16
N HIS A 544 20.79 35.80 12.56
CA HIS A 544 21.56 36.33 11.45
C HIS A 544 21.58 35.42 10.21
N GLY A 545 20.60 34.51 10.07
CA GLY A 545 20.42 33.69 8.86
C GLY A 545 19.89 32.28 9.12
N ARG A 546 20.04 31.39 8.12
CA ARG A 546 19.46 30.03 8.12
C ARG A 546 20.52 28.96 7.94
N LEU A 547 20.36 27.82 8.62
CA LEU A 547 21.18 26.62 8.35
C LEU A 547 20.55 25.80 7.21
N LYS A 548 21.32 24.88 6.63
CA LYS A 548 20.77 23.89 5.70
C LYS A 548 19.69 23.07 6.45
N PRO A 549 18.53 22.81 5.83
CA PRO A 549 17.52 21.99 6.46
C PRO A 549 18.05 20.57 6.72
N MET A 550 17.61 20.01 7.84
CA MET A 550 17.82 18.61 8.17
C MET A 550 16.56 17.83 7.86
N ALA A 551 16.62 16.92 6.89
CA ALA A 551 15.53 16.00 6.61
C ALA A 551 15.73 14.74 7.44
N LEU A 552 14.69 14.29 8.13
CA LEU A 552 14.68 13.06 8.93
C LEU A 552 13.58 12.14 8.43
N PRO A 553 13.84 10.83 8.23
CA PRO A 553 12.78 9.88 7.94
C PRO A 553 11.83 9.80 9.15
N ILE A 554 10.53 9.81 8.90
CA ILE A 554 9.51 9.69 9.95
C ILE A 554 8.46 8.66 9.54
N THR A 555 7.81 8.05 10.54
CA THR A 555 6.72 7.11 10.31
C THR A 555 5.40 7.79 10.65
N VAL A 556 4.42 7.69 9.75
CA VAL A 556 3.06 8.15 10.01
C VAL A 556 2.16 6.93 10.12
N ILE A 557 1.45 6.80 11.25
CA ILE A 557 0.64 5.62 11.60
C ILE A 557 -0.84 5.91 11.74
#